data_AF-A0A550CE73-F1
#
_entry.id   AF-A0A550CE73-F1
#
_cell.length_a   1.000
_cell.length_b   1.000
_cell.length_c   1.000
_cell.angle_alpha   90.00
_cell.angle_beta   90.00
_cell.angle_gamma   90.00
#
_symmetry.space_group_name_H-M   'P 1'
#
loop_
_entity.id
_entity.type
_entity.pdbx_description
1 polymer ?
#
loop_
_entity_poly.entity_id
_entity_poly.type
_entity_poly.pdbx_seq_one_letter_code
_entity_poly.pdbx_strand_id
1 'polypeptide(L)'
;MIPPAPSEVIYRFEQSYLYPNSAVMNERIVDYVRAQTRRGKDLSTVSMAYRPENNPGTRKGSSVEEEQKRNAALPLPRAVVRDFSFISHIATTVVQSLINTRNKIERWTDAPVESHFASILSPWILRALIAGGFGFVANAHDACRSRDPPSGCVAGKAALPGVIVAFVRYRGV
;
A
#
# COMPACT_ATOMS: atom_id res chain seq x y z
N MET A 1 -16.49 6.36 -19.65
CA MET A 1 -15.94 5.82 -18.39
C MET A 1 -14.44 5.69 -18.59
N ILE A 2 -13.64 6.56 -17.98
CA ILE A 2 -12.17 6.55 -18.16
C ILE A 2 -11.61 5.43 -17.27
N PRO A 3 -10.86 4.46 -17.81
CA PRO A 3 -10.25 3.42 -16.99
C PRO A 3 -9.25 4.04 -16.01
N PRO A 4 -9.11 3.48 -14.79
CA PRO A 4 -8.17 4.00 -13.79
C PRO A 4 -6.73 3.97 -14.34
N ALA A 5 -5.91 4.90 -13.86
CA ALA A 5 -4.51 4.97 -14.29
C ALA A 5 -3.81 3.63 -14.02
N PRO A 6 -2.92 3.16 -14.92
CA PRO A 6 -2.28 1.85 -14.79
C PRO A 6 -1.43 1.72 -13.51
N SER A 7 -1.02 2.84 -12.92
CA SER A 7 -0.25 2.91 -11.66
C SER A 7 -1.11 2.81 -10.39
N GLU A 8 -2.44 2.73 -10.52
CA GLU A 8 -3.37 2.77 -9.39
C GLU A 8 -4.12 1.45 -9.29
N VAL A 9 -4.09 0.85 -8.10
CA VAL A 9 -4.78 -0.41 -7.83
C VAL A 9 -6.03 -0.12 -7.02
N ILE A 10 -7.19 -0.44 -7.54
CA ILE A 10 -8.47 -0.28 -6.85
C ILE A 10 -8.97 -1.64 -6.39
N TYR A 11 -9.16 -1.82 -5.09
CA TYR A 11 -9.73 -3.03 -4.50
C TYR A 11 -11.04 -2.71 -3.79
N ARG A 12 -12.10 -3.42 -4.18
CA ARG A 12 -13.41 -3.36 -3.52
C ARG A 12 -13.59 -4.54 -2.60
N PHE A 13 -13.97 -4.27 -1.35
CA PHE A 13 -14.30 -5.32 -0.41
C PHE A 13 -15.68 -5.92 -0.72
N GLU A 14 -15.81 -7.22 -0.50
CA GLU A 14 -17.09 -7.95 -0.70
C GLU A 14 -17.84 -8.16 0.61
N GLN A 15 -17.17 -7.98 1.76
CA GLN A 15 -17.70 -8.26 3.09
C GLN A 15 -17.10 -7.30 4.14
N SER A 16 -17.69 -7.30 5.34
CA SER A 16 -17.17 -6.56 6.49
C SER A 16 -15.77 -7.02 6.88
N TYR A 17 -14.96 -6.09 7.39
CA TYR A 17 -13.53 -6.31 7.52
C TYR A 17 -13.16 -6.58 8.98
N LEU A 18 -13.05 -7.87 9.32
CA LEU A 18 -12.97 -8.40 10.67
C LEU A 18 -11.69 -9.25 10.84
N TYR A 19 -11.33 -9.56 12.08
CA TYR A 19 -10.11 -10.34 12.34
C TYR A 19 -10.02 -11.66 11.54
N PRO A 20 -11.07 -12.52 11.49
CA PRO A 20 -10.97 -13.82 10.84
C PRO A 20 -10.75 -13.77 9.32
N ASN A 21 -11.30 -12.77 8.63
CA ASN A 21 -11.19 -12.65 7.18
C ASN A 21 -10.08 -11.68 6.74
N SER A 22 -9.56 -10.86 7.66
CA SER A 22 -8.59 -9.81 7.33
C SER A 22 -7.31 -10.32 6.69
N ALA A 23 -6.81 -11.49 7.13
CA ALA A 23 -5.60 -12.09 6.58
C ALA A 23 -5.78 -12.43 5.08
N VAL A 24 -6.85 -13.16 4.76
CA VAL A 24 -7.14 -13.59 3.38
C VAL A 24 -7.39 -12.38 2.46
N MET A 25 -8.14 -11.39 2.93
CA MET A 25 -8.40 -10.17 2.15
C MET A 25 -7.11 -9.39 1.90
N ASN A 26 -6.22 -9.29 2.89
CA ASN A 26 -4.93 -8.61 2.74
C ASN A 26 -3.98 -9.33 1.79
N GLU A 27 -3.93 -10.65 1.86
CA GLU A 27 -3.15 -11.46 0.93
C GLU A 27 -3.64 -11.26 -0.50
N ARG A 28 -4.96 -11.30 -0.74
CA ARG A 28 -5.54 -11.02 -2.06
C ARG A 28 -5.15 -9.64 -2.60
N ILE A 29 -5.16 -8.60 -1.77
CA ILE A 29 -4.73 -7.25 -2.17
C ILE A 29 -3.25 -7.26 -2.55
N VAL A 30 -2.40 -7.84 -1.71
CA VAL A 30 -0.95 -7.89 -1.95
C VAL A 30 -0.64 -8.68 -3.22
N ASP A 31 -1.30 -9.81 -3.44
CA ASP A 31 -1.07 -10.66 -4.61
C ASP A 31 -1.55 -9.98 -5.89
N TYR A 32 -2.68 -9.28 -5.85
CA TYR A 32 -3.14 -8.47 -6.97
C TYR A 32 -2.14 -7.34 -7.30
N VAL A 33 -1.65 -6.63 -6.28
CA VAL A 33 -0.60 -5.61 -6.46
C VAL A 33 0.64 -6.23 -7.09
N ARG A 34 1.13 -7.36 -6.57
CA ARG A 34 2.32 -8.04 -7.11
C ARG A 34 2.14 -8.51 -8.55
N ALA A 35 0.95 -8.95 -8.93
CA ALA A 35 0.67 -9.44 -10.27
C ALA A 35 0.60 -8.31 -11.31
N GLN A 36 0.15 -7.13 -10.92
CA GLN A 36 -0.12 -6.02 -11.84
C GLN A 36 0.92 -4.90 -11.81
N THR A 37 1.85 -4.93 -10.85
CA THR A 37 2.76 -3.81 -10.60
C THR A 37 4.22 -4.25 -10.57
N ARG A 38 5.09 -3.32 -10.97
CA ARG A 38 6.52 -3.53 -11.01
C ARG A 38 7.11 -3.55 -9.60
N ARG A 39 7.96 -4.53 -9.37
CA ARG A 39 8.85 -4.64 -8.21
C ARG A 39 9.95 -3.58 -8.26
N GLY A 40 10.20 -2.92 -7.13
CA GLY A 40 11.21 -1.85 -7.02
C GLY A 40 12.64 -2.34 -6.98
N LYS A 41 12.92 -3.35 -6.14
CA LYS A 41 14.26 -3.95 -6.04
C LYS A 41 14.46 -5.05 -7.07
N ASP A 42 15.58 -4.99 -7.77
CA ASP A 42 16.05 -6.14 -8.51
C ASP A 42 16.62 -7.19 -7.54
N LEU A 43 15.97 -8.36 -7.48
CA LEU A 43 16.44 -9.47 -6.67
C LEU A 43 17.41 -10.39 -7.43
N SER A 44 17.65 -10.16 -8.73
CA SER A 44 18.58 -10.96 -9.53
C SER A 44 19.96 -11.04 -8.87
N THR A 45 20.42 -9.91 -8.33
CA THR A 45 21.76 -9.72 -7.75
C THR A 45 21.82 -10.13 -6.28
N VAL A 46 20.68 -10.28 -5.61
CA VAL A 46 20.61 -10.59 -4.18
C VAL A 46 20.69 -12.10 -3.97
N SER A 47 21.69 -12.54 -3.21
CA SER A 47 21.85 -13.94 -2.79
C SER A 47 20.60 -14.47 -2.09
N MET A 48 20.26 -15.74 -2.33
CA MET A 48 19.08 -16.41 -1.75
C MET A 48 19.00 -16.27 -0.23
N ALA A 49 20.14 -16.31 0.47
CA ALA A 49 20.20 -16.19 1.93
C ALA A 49 19.86 -14.79 2.46
N TYR A 50 20.00 -13.75 1.64
CA TYR A 50 19.68 -12.36 2.00
C TYR A 50 18.30 -11.92 1.50
N ARG A 51 17.59 -12.77 0.77
CA ARG A 51 16.24 -12.45 0.29
C ARG A 51 15.26 -12.49 1.46
N PRO A 52 14.38 -11.47 1.62
CA PRO A 52 13.35 -11.53 2.63
C PRO A 52 12.46 -12.76 2.41
N GLU A 53 12.11 -13.47 3.49
CA GLU A 53 11.57 -14.84 3.50
C GLU A 53 10.27 -15.06 2.70
N ASN A 54 9.56 -13.99 2.32
CA ASN A 54 8.33 -14.04 1.52
C ASN A 54 8.51 -13.55 0.07
N ASN A 55 9.70 -13.73 -0.49
CA ASN A 55 9.97 -13.45 -1.89
C ASN A 55 10.20 -14.76 -2.64
N PRO A 56 9.21 -15.27 -3.38
CA PRO A 56 9.45 -16.39 -4.27
C PRO A 56 10.57 -15.99 -5.24
N GLY A 57 11.58 -16.86 -5.37
CA GLY A 57 12.62 -16.70 -6.37
C GLY A 57 12.06 -16.82 -7.78
N THR A 58 12.95 -16.84 -8.77
CA THR A 58 12.57 -17.03 -10.17
C THR A 58 11.62 -18.21 -10.32
N ARG A 59 10.51 -18.01 -11.05
CA ARG A 59 9.53 -19.07 -11.31
C ARG A 59 10.23 -20.27 -11.93
N LYS A 60 9.93 -21.48 -11.45
CA LYS A 60 10.53 -22.74 -11.93
C LYS A 60 10.42 -22.80 -13.46
N GLY A 61 11.57 -22.76 -14.16
CA GLY A 61 11.65 -22.81 -15.61
C GLY A 61 11.74 -21.47 -16.36
N SER A 62 11.75 -20.32 -15.67
CA SER A 62 12.04 -19.01 -16.32
C SER A 62 13.46 -18.55 -16.05
N SER A 63 14.07 -17.87 -17.04
CA SER A 63 15.37 -17.23 -16.84
C SER A 63 15.21 -15.95 -16.01
N VAL A 64 16.28 -15.54 -15.32
CA VAL A 64 16.29 -14.31 -14.50
C VAL A 64 16.00 -13.08 -15.38
N GLU A 65 16.51 -13.07 -16.61
CA GLU A 65 16.33 -12.00 -17.58
C GLU A 65 14.88 -11.88 -18.08
N GLU A 66 14.19 -13.00 -18.28
CA GLU A 66 12.76 -13.00 -18.65
C GLU A 66 11.90 -12.38 -17.56
N GLU A 67 12.17 -12.71 -16.30
CA GLU A 67 11.43 -12.14 -15.18
C GLU A 67 11.70 -10.64 -15.04
N GLN A 68 12.93 -10.18 -15.28
CA GLN A 68 13.26 -8.75 -15.33
C GLN A 68 12.54 -8.02 -16.45
N LYS A 69 12.50 -8.60 -17.66
CA LYS A 69 11.76 -8.02 -18.80
C LYS A 69 10.27 -7.93 -18.51
N ARG A 70 9.68 -8.98 -17.92
CA ARG A 70 8.28 -8.96 -17.46
C ARG A 70 8.05 -7.87 -16.42
N ASN A 71 8.91 -7.78 -15.42
CA ASN A 71 8.81 -6.78 -14.37
C ASN A 71 8.94 -5.35 -14.91
N ALA A 72 9.88 -5.12 -15.83
CA ALA A 72 10.10 -3.81 -16.46
C ALA A 72 8.91 -3.34 -17.30
N ALA A 73 8.13 -4.27 -17.86
CA ALA A 73 6.91 -3.98 -18.61
C ALA A 73 5.73 -3.53 -17.73
N LEU A 74 5.76 -3.83 -16.42
CA LEU A 74 4.71 -3.44 -15.49
C LEU A 74 4.88 -1.99 -15.02
N PRO A 75 3.77 -1.28 -14.72
CA PRO A 75 3.81 0.06 -14.17
C PRO A 75 4.28 0.06 -12.71
N LEU A 76 4.92 1.15 -12.27
CA LEU A 76 5.14 1.40 -10.84
C LEU A 76 3.82 1.72 -10.15
N PRO A 77 3.50 1.10 -9.00
CA PRO A 77 2.33 1.47 -8.24
C PRO A 77 2.57 2.78 -7.50
N ARG A 78 1.70 3.75 -7.72
CA ARG A 78 1.72 5.02 -6.99
C ARG A 78 0.76 5.01 -5.82
N ALA A 79 -0.41 4.42 -6.04
CA ALA A 79 -1.51 4.48 -5.09
C ALA A 79 -2.30 3.17 -5.09
N VAL A 80 -2.81 2.81 -3.93
CA VAL A 80 -3.74 1.72 -3.75
C VAL A 80 -5.02 2.32 -3.14
N VAL A 81 -6.15 2.15 -3.81
CA VAL A 81 -7.46 2.63 -3.37
C VAL A 81 -8.26 1.46 -2.86
N ARG A 82 -8.81 1.61 -1.65
CA ARG A 82 -9.65 0.61 -0.99
C ARG A 82 -11.07 1.12 -0.88
N ASP A 83 -12.00 0.50 -1.59
CA ASP A 83 -13.41 0.87 -1.59
C ASP A 83 -14.16 0.17 -0.46
N PHE A 84 -14.55 0.94 0.55
CA PHE A 84 -15.21 0.50 1.79
C PHE A 84 -16.74 0.48 1.67
N SER A 85 -17.30 0.60 0.46
CA SER A 85 -18.75 0.63 0.23
C SER A 85 -19.53 -0.54 0.85
N PHE A 86 -18.92 -1.73 0.95
CA PHE A 86 -19.53 -2.93 1.55
C PHE A 86 -19.17 -3.16 3.03
N ILE A 87 -18.33 -2.31 3.63
CA ILE A 87 -17.88 -2.50 5.02
C ILE A 87 -18.83 -1.79 5.97
N SER A 88 -19.58 -2.55 6.77
CA SER A 88 -20.40 -2.01 7.86
C SER A 88 -19.61 -1.87 9.18
N HIS A 89 -18.70 -2.80 9.46
CA HIS A 89 -17.89 -2.83 10.68
C HIS A 89 -16.41 -3.11 10.41
N ILE A 90 -15.54 -2.46 11.20
CA ILE A 90 -14.10 -2.72 11.25
C ILE A 90 -13.67 -3.01 12.70
N ALA A 91 -12.85 -4.04 12.89
CA ALA A 91 -12.21 -4.30 14.18
C ALA A 91 -10.88 -3.52 14.30
N THR A 92 -10.49 -3.12 15.51
CA THR A 92 -9.24 -2.37 15.74
C THR A 92 -7.99 -3.14 15.31
N THR A 93 -7.98 -4.46 15.51
CA THR A 93 -6.89 -5.36 15.06
C THR A 93 -6.72 -5.35 13.54
N VAL A 94 -7.79 -5.06 12.82
CA VAL A 94 -7.80 -5.05 11.35
C VAL A 94 -7.17 -3.78 10.80
N VAL A 95 -7.25 -2.66 11.53
CA VAL A 95 -6.49 -1.44 11.21
C VAL A 95 -4.98 -1.72 11.24
N GLN A 96 -4.51 -2.46 12.25
CA GLN A 96 -3.11 -2.88 12.30
C GLN A 96 -2.74 -3.79 11.11
N SER A 97 -3.66 -4.66 10.72
CA SER A 97 -3.48 -5.51 9.53
C SER A 97 -3.35 -4.68 8.25
N LEU A 98 -4.09 -3.58 8.10
CA LEU A 98 -3.93 -2.63 6.99
C LEU A 98 -2.56 -1.94 6.97
N ILE A 99 -2.05 -1.54 8.14
CA ILE A 99 -0.70 -0.96 8.27
C ILE A 99 0.33 -1.97 7.78
N ASN A 100 0.19 -3.24 8.18
CA ASN A 100 1.07 -4.31 7.74
C ASN A 100 0.99 -4.53 6.22
N THR A 101 -0.22 -4.47 5.64
CA THR A 101 -0.43 -4.55 4.19
C THR A 101 0.24 -3.41 3.44
N ARG A 102 0.10 -2.17 3.93
CA ARG A 102 0.82 -1.01 3.38
C ARG A 102 2.33 -1.24 3.39
N ASN A 103 2.89 -1.66 4.52
CA ASN A 103 4.32 -1.95 4.65
C ASN A 103 4.77 -3.08 3.71
N LYS A 104 3.95 -4.12 3.50
CA LYS A 104 4.24 -5.20 2.55
C LYS A 104 4.30 -4.69 1.11
N ILE A 105 3.38 -3.79 0.73
CA ILE A 105 3.35 -3.17 -0.59
C ILE A 105 4.55 -2.25 -0.77
N GLU A 106 4.83 -1.35 0.17
CA GLU A 106 5.99 -0.44 0.10
C GLU A 106 7.32 -1.21 0.03
N ARG A 107 7.44 -2.35 0.74
CA ARG A 107 8.60 -3.25 0.63
C ARG A 107 8.73 -3.93 -0.74
N TRP A 108 7.62 -4.22 -1.41
CA TRP A 108 7.64 -4.77 -2.77
C TRP A 108 8.10 -3.74 -3.79
N THR A 109 7.65 -2.51 -3.63
CA THR A 109 7.81 -1.41 -4.58
C THR A 109 9.08 -0.61 -4.35
N ASP A 110 9.72 -0.80 -3.19
CA ASP A 110 10.86 -0.01 -2.69
C ASP A 110 10.62 1.51 -2.78
N ALA A 111 9.35 1.89 -2.69
CA ALA A 111 8.88 3.24 -2.88
C ALA A 111 7.65 3.46 -2.00
N PRO A 112 7.45 4.68 -1.47
CA PRO A 112 6.25 5.00 -0.72
C PRO A 112 5.02 4.87 -1.62
N VAL A 113 3.98 4.19 -1.13
CA VAL A 113 2.73 3.97 -1.86
C VAL A 113 1.57 4.64 -1.14
N GLU A 114 0.83 5.45 -1.89
CA GLU A 114 -0.33 6.17 -1.38
C GLU A 114 -1.48 5.22 -1.04
N SER A 115 -2.12 5.48 0.09
CA SER A 115 -3.18 4.62 0.61
C SER A 115 -4.49 5.33 0.75
N HIS A 116 -5.38 5.15 -0.21
CA HIS A 116 -6.68 5.83 -0.24
C HIS A 116 -7.80 4.93 0.20
N PHE A 117 -8.83 5.56 0.77
CA PHE A 117 -10.06 4.90 1.19
C PHE A 117 -11.24 5.61 0.55
N ALA A 118 -12.08 4.87 -0.17
CA ALA A 118 -13.29 5.38 -0.79
C ALA A 118 -14.53 4.88 -0.02
N SER A 119 -15.63 5.62 -0.13
CA SER A 119 -16.96 5.16 0.33
C SER A 119 -17.04 4.75 1.81
N ILE A 120 -16.34 5.46 2.70
CA ILE A 120 -16.44 5.19 4.15
C ILE A 120 -17.81 5.68 4.64
N LEU A 121 -18.66 4.72 5.02
CA LEU A 121 -20.03 5.02 5.48
C LEU A 121 -20.09 5.40 6.96
N SER A 122 -19.23 4.82 7.80
CA SER A 122 -19.29 5.00 9.25
C SER A 122 -18.20 5.96 9.76
N PRO A 123 -18.56 7.01 10.53
CA PRO A 123 -17.59 7.90 11.19
C PRO A 123 -16.63 7.16 12.13
N TRP A 124 -17.05 6.03 12.72
CA TRP A 124 -16.19 5.21 13.57
C TRP A 124 -15.08 4.52 12.78
N ILE A 125 -15.38 4.07 11.56
CA ILE A 125 -14.38 3.50 10.65
C ILE A 125 -13.36 4.58 10.28
N LEU A 126 -13.84 5.79 9.95
CA LEU A 126 -12.95 6.92 9.67
C LEU A 126 -12.02 7.21 10.85
N ARG A 127 -12.55 7.30 12.08
CA ARG A 127 -11.74 7.50 13.30
C ARG A 127 -10.72 6.39 13.52
N ALA A 128 -11.10 5.13 13.29
CA ALA A 128 -10.20 3.99 13.44
C ALA A 128 -9.05 4.04 12.42
N LEU A 129 -9.34 4.41 11.17
CA LEU A 129 -8.33 4.60 10.13
C LEU A 129 -7.39 5.77 10.48
N ILE A 130 -7.95 6.88 10.95
CA ILE A 130 -7.19 8.05 11.43
C ILE A 130 -6.26 7.66 12.58
N ALA A 131 -6.77 6.92 13.57
CA ALA A 131 -5.95 6.41 14.68
C ALA A 131 -4.84 5.46 14.22
N GLY A 132 -5.05 4.73 13.12
CA GLY A 132 -4.04 3.90 12.46
C GLY A 132 -3.01 4.67 11.62
N GLY A 133 -3.05 6.00 11.62
CA GLY A 133 -2.12 6.84 10.84
C GLY A 133 -2.50 7.00 9.37
N PHE A 134 -3.72 6.63 8.96
CA PHE A 134 -4.25 6.93 7.64
C PHE A 134 -4.94 8.31 7.66
N GLY A 135 -4.96 9.02 6.53
CA GLY A 135 -5.68 10.30 6.43
C GLY A 135 -4.88 11.55 6.83
N PHE A 136 -3.63 11.40 7.26
CA PHE A 136 -2.73 12.52 7.56
C PHE A 136 -1.63 12.65 6.52
N VAL A 137 -1.40 13.88 6.07
CA VAL A 137 -0.13 14.26 5.44
C VAL A 137 0.88 14.29 6.57
N ALA A 138 1.98 13.53 6.46
CA ALA A 138 3.15 13.86 7.25
C ALA A 138 3.64 15.22 6.75
N ASN A 139 3.13 16.31 7.32
CA ASN A 139 3.77 17.60 7.17
C ASN A 139 5.19 17.42 7.72
N ALA A 140 6.20 18.01 7.07
CA ALA A 140 7.60 17.88 7.50
C ALA A 140 7.81 18.17 9.01
N HIS A 141 6.91 18.96 9.60
CA HIS A 141 6.83 19.26 11.02
C HIS A 141 6.51 18.04 11.92
N ASP A 142 5.68 17.09 11.47
CA ASP A 142 5.30 15.91 12.25
C ASP A 142 6.30 14.75 12.11
N ALA A 143 7.00 14.67 10.97
CA ALA A 143 8.09 13.72 10.74
C ALA A 143 9.28 13.95 11.68
N CYS A 144 9.53 15.19 12.08
CA CYS A 144 10.55 15.52 13.07
C CYS A 144 10.08 15.33 14.53
N ARG A 145 8.82 14.91 14.74
CA ARG A 145 8.22 14.63 16.05
C ARG A 145 8.00 13.11 16.29
N SER A 146 8.38 12.25 15.33
CA SER A 146 8.38 10.80 15.52
C SER A 146 9.44 10.38 16.55
N ARG A 147 9.26 9.18 17.13
CA ARG A 147 10.18 8.62 18.14
C ARG A 147 11.63 8.50 17.64
N ASP A 148 11.80 8.35 16.32
CA ASP A 148 13.09 8.33 15.63
C ASP A 148 13.02 9.27 14.40
N PRO A 149 13.43 10.54 14.52
CA PRO A 149 13.44 11.48 13.41
C PRO A 149 14.64 11.22 12.47
N PRO A 150 14.51 11.40 11.15
CA PRO A 150 15.62 11.25 10.22
C PRO A 150 16.70 12.32 10.47
N SER A 151 17.97 11.96 10.28
CA SER A 151 19.18 12.74 10.64
C SER A 151 19.35 14.10 9.94
N GLY A 152 18.37 14.54 9.14
CA GLY A 152 18.37 15.80 8.37
C GLY A 152 17.24 16.77 8.74
N CYS A 153 16.54 16.57 9.86
CA CYS A 153 15.52 17.49 10.36
C CYS A 153 16.12 18.84 10.80
N VAL A 154 16.36 19.75 9.84
CA VAL A 154 16.70 21.16 10.10
C VAL A 154 15.53 22.03 9.63
N ALA A 155 15.02 22.87 10.52
CA ALA A 155 13.98 23.86 10.24
C ALA A 155 14.43 24.76 9.08
N GLY A 156 13.91 24.54 7.86
CA GLY A 156 14.06 25.51 6.78
C GLY A 156 14.16 24.99 5.35
N LYS A 157 14.43 23.71 5.08
CA LYS A 157 14.43 23.19 3.69
C LYS A 157 13.94 21.74 3.66
N ALA A 158 12.68 21.55 3.25
CA ALA A 158 12.07 20.24 3.14
C ALA A 158 12.24 19.66 1.72
N ALA A 159 12.81 18.45 1.65
CA ALA A 159 12.72 17.58 0.49
C ALA A 159 11.25 17.13 0.26
N LEU A 160 10.95 16.79 -1.00
CA LEU A 160 9.62 16.60 -1.61
C LEU A 160 8.70 15.53 -0.94
N PRO A 161 7.37 15.60 -1.22
CA PRO A 161 6.24 15.36 -0.30
C PRO A 161 5.83 13.88 -0.23
N GLY A 162 5.26 13.38 0.86
CA GLY A 162 3.90 13.69 1.31
C GLY A 162 2.91 12.72 0.64
N VAL A 163 2.71 11.56 1.25
CA VAL A 163 1.84 10.49 0.75
C VAL A 163 0.38 10.89 1.02
N ILE A 164 -0.38 11.18 -0.04
CA ILE A 164 -1.78 11.61 0.07
C ILE A 164 -2.64 10.39 0.46
N VAL A 165 -3.41 10.51 1.53
CA VAL A 165 -4.59 9.65 1.76
C VAL A 165 -5.83 10.47 1.42
N ALA A 166 -6.15 10.55 0.13
CA ALA A 166 -7.40 11.15 -0.30
C ALA A 166 -8.55 10.22 0.07
N PHE A 167 -9.49 10.72 0.86
CA PHE A 167 -10.82 10.12 0.98
C PHE A 167 -11.60 10.49 -0.27
N VAL A 168 -11.51 9.66 -1.32
CA VAL A 168 -12.28 9.89 -2.54
C VAL A 168 -13.73 9.53 -2.23
N ARG A 169 -14.55 10.54 -1.93
CA ARG A 169 -16.00 10.40 -1.94
C ARG A 169 -16.39 10.38 -3.41
N TYR A 170 -16.66 9.19 -3.97
CA TYR A 170 -17.33 9.08 -5.25
C TYR A 170 -18.69 9.78 -5.10
N ARG A 171 -18.81 11.00 -5.64
CA ARG A 171 -20.11 11.62 -5.87
C ARG A 171 -20.74 10.83 -7.01
N GLY A 172 -21.67 9.94 -6.66
CA GLY A 172 -22.58 9.35 -7.62
C GLY A 172 -23.34 10.46 -8.33
N VAL A 173 -23.36 10.36 -9.67
CA VAL A 173 -24.35 11.02 -10.52
C VAL A 173 -25.65 10.23 -10.42
#